data_AF-A0AAN9TB80-F1
#
_entry.id   AF-A0AAN9TB80-F1
#
_cell.length_a   1.000
_cell.length_b   1.000
_cell.length_c   1.000
_cell.angle_alpha   90.00
_cell.angle_beta   90.00
_cell.angle_gamma   90.00
#
_symmetry.space_group_name_H-M   'P 1'
#
loop_
_entity.id
_entity.type
_entity.pdbx_description
1 polymer ?
#
loop_
_entity_poly.entity_id
_entity_poly.type
_entity_poly.pdbx_seq_one_letter_code
_entity_poly.pdbx_strand_id
1 'polypeptide(L)'
;MVFKAFLILVSLVAVNCEIKTLTESNWDSILEGEWMVEFYAPWCPACKGLQPTWEELSSVTKELSVSIGQVDVTVSPGLSGRFMVTALPTIFHVINGEFRQYRGSRDIESFLSFLKHKKWEEIQSVPSWKSPASYQMTAVAYFFKLSQLLRNTHSRLMEDYGLPTWGSYLIFAVATIFFGALLGLVIVFCIDFIYPPQISFGGSSATSPPYKRSKDSGDEEDEVEDEIVDESEKVTSPPSRKRRTARKAD
;
A
#
# COMPACT_ATOMS: atom_id res chain seq x y z
N MET A 1 -18.81 64.43 13.69
CA MET A 1 -18.39 63.81 12.41
C MET A 1 -17.23 62.81 12.53
N VAL A 2 -16.56 62.65 13.69
CA VAL A 2 -15.34 61.81 13.79
C VAL A 2 -15.61 60.29 13.84
N PHE A 3 -16.71 59.85 14.49
CA PHE A 3 -17.03 58.42 14.66
C PHE A 3 -17.27 57.62 13.36
N LYS A 4 -17.66 58.26 12.25
CA LYS A 4 -17.84 57.57 10.97
C LYS A 4 -16.53 57.17 10.30
N ALA A 5 -15.40 57.79 10.66
CA ALA A 5 -14.09 57.42 10.10
C ALA A 5 -13.52 56.14 10.71
N PHE A 6 -13.80 55.87 11.99
CA PHE A 6 -13.26 54.69 12.69
C PHE A 6 -13.89 53.38 12.20
N LEU A 7 -15.17 53.39 11.80
CA LEU A 7 -15.87 52.23 11.26
C LEU A 7 -15.44 51.83 9.84
N ILE A 8 -14.72 52.70 9.13
CA ILE A 8 -14.15 52.40 7.80
C ILE A 8 -12.72 51.85 7.92
N LEU A 9 -12.08 52.00 9.10
CA LEU A 9 -10.77 51.42 9.37
C LEU A 9 -10.82 49.97 9.89
N VAL A 10 -12.01 49.37 10.00
CA VAL A 10 -12.16 47.91 9.86
C VAL A 10 -12.06 47.58 8.37
N SER A 11 -10.91 47.90 7.80
CA SER A 11 -10.53 47.43 6.48
C SER A 11 -10.46 45.92 6.61
N LEU A 12 -11.40 45.29 5.92
CA LEU A 12 -11.38 43.90 5.49
C LEU A 12 -9.95 43.50 5.09
N VAL A 13 -9.15 43.05 6.06
CA VAL A 13 -8.07 42.11 5.78
C VAL A 13 -8.83 40.86 5.36
N ALA A 14 -9.06 40.73 4.07
CA ALA A 14 -9.37 39.47 3.46
C ALA A 14 -8.16 38.57 3.78
N VAL A 15 -8.24 37.87 4.90
CA VAL A 15 -7.33 36.79 5.22
C VAL A 15 -7.61 35.73 4.17
N ASN A 16 -6.89 35.82 3.06
CA ASN A 16 -7.02 34.89 1.95
C ASN A 16 -6.65 33.51 2.48
N CYS A 17 -7.64 32.75 2.91
CA CYS A 17 -7.55 31.34 3.24
C CYS A 17 -6.92 30.63 2.03
N GLU A 18 -5.62 30.35 2.10
CA GLU A 18 -4.84 29.84 0.98
C GLU A 18 -4.45 28.39 1.29
N ILE A 19 -5.47 27.54 1.34
CA ILE A 19 -5.27 26.09 1.29
C ILE A 19 -4.81 25.75 -0.13
N LYS A 20 -3.57 25.29 -0.27
CA LYS A 20 -3.02 24.90 -1.56
C LYS A 20 -3.57 23.53 -1.95
N THR A 21 -4.31 23.46 -3.05
CA THR A 21 -4.78 22.19 -3.60
C THR A 21 -3.61 21.47 -4.28
N LEU A 22 -3.26 20.31 -3.73
CA LEU A 22 -2.14 19.49 -4.15
C LEU A 22 -2.64 18.32 -5.00
N THR A 23 -1.92 18.07 -6.08
CA THR A 23 -2.23 17.16 -7.17
C THR A 23 -0.94 16.50 -7.64
N GLU A 24 -1.06 15.45 -8.45
CA GLU A 24 0.08 14.67 -8.94
C GLU A 24 1.14 15.48 -9.73
N SER A 25 0.83 16.70 -10.18
CA SER A 25 1.75 17.58 -10.93
C SER A 25 2.43 18.68 -10.10
N ASN A 26 1.94 18.97 -8.88
CA ASN A 26 2.48 20.04 -8.03
C ASN A 26 2.85 19.58 -6.60
N TRP A 27 2.58 18.32 -6.24
CA TRP A 27 2.88 17.77 -4.90
C TRP A 27 4.35 17.93 -4.48
N ASP A 28 5.29 17.99 -5.44
CA ASP A 28 6.73 18.17 -5.16
C ASP A 28 7.02 19.45 -4.35
N SER A 29 6.14 20.46 -4.37
CA SER A 29 6.31 21.69 -3.57
C SER A 29 6.33 21.46 -2.06
N ILE A 30 5.80 20.34 -1.57
CA ILE A 30 5.79 20.00 -0.13
C ILE A 30 7.16 19.51 0.36
N LEU A 31 8.09 19.23 -0.56
CA LEU A 31 9.45 18.79 -0.22
C LEU A 31 10.32 19.94 0.29
N GLU A 32 9.88 21.19 0.14
CA GLU A 32 10.60 22.39 0.57
C GLU A 32 9.79 23.17 1.62
N GLY A 33 10.44 23.54 2.73
CA GLY A 33 9.81 24.27 3.83
C GLY A 33 8.97 23.38 4.76
N GLU A 34 8.08 24.00 5.54
CA GLU A 34 7.18 23.33 6.47
C GLU A 34 5.73 23.33 5.96
N TRP A 35 5.12 22.16 5.90
CA TRP A 35 3.77 21.94 5.39
C TRP A 35 2.94 21.07 6.34
N MET A 36 1.64 21.35 6.39
CA MET A 36 0.63 20.38 6.80
C MET A 36 -0.27 20.05 5.62
N VAL A 37 -0.41 18.76 5.32
CA VAL A 37 -1.15 18.24 4.17
C VAL A 37 -2.22 17.27 4.65
N GLU A 38 -3.48 17.58 4.37
CA GLU A 38 -4.58 16.62 4.57
C GLU A 38 -4.86 15.82 3.29
N PHE A 39 -5.23 14.56 3.47
CA PHE A 39 -5.77 13.69 2.45
C PHE A 39 -7.25 13.45 2.76
N TYR A 40 -8.12 13.88 1.85
CA TYR A 40 -9.57 13.88 2.02
C TYR A 40 -10.27 13.26 0.80
N ALA A 41 -11.59 13.01 0.95
CA ALA A 41 -12.47 12.70 -0.18
C ALA A 41 -13.83 13.42 -0.02
N PRO A 42 -14.44 13.93 -1.10
CA PRO A 42 -15.63 14.77 -1.04
C PRO A 42 -16.90 14.03 -0.54
N TRP A 43 -16.91 12.70 -0.58
CA TRP A 43 -17.98 11.86 -0.05
C TRP A 43 -17.80 11.47 1.43
N CYS A 44 -16.61 11.70 2.03
CA CYS A 44 -16.32 11.25 3.39
C CYS A 44 -16.92 12.19 4.46
N PRO A 45 -17.83 11.73 5.34
CA PRO A 45 -18.46 12.59 6.36
C PRO A 45 -17.45 13.17 7.36
N ALA A 46 -16.44 12.39 7.77
CA ALA A 46 -15.41 12.83 8.70
C ALA A 46 -14.49 13.92 8.09
N CYS A 47 -14.29 13.91 6.78
CA CYS A 47 -13.56 14.99 6.09
C CYS A 47 -14.37 16.29 6.07
N LYS A 48 -15.67 16.23 5.80
CA LYS A 48 -16.56 17.40 5.82
C LYS A 48 -16.61 18.10 7.18
N GLY A 49 -16.51 17.33 8.27
CA GLY A 49 -16.41 17.87 9.63
C GLY A 49 -15.06 18.53 9.93
N LEU A 50 -13.98 18.12 9.25
CA LEU A 50 -12.63 18.68 9.43
C LEU A 50 -12.43 19.98 8.64
N GLN A 51 -13.05 20.08 7.47
CA GLN A 51 -12.88 21.20 6.52
C GLN A 51 -12.93 22.61 7.17
N PRO A 52 -13.92 22.99 8.02
CA PRO A 52 -13.93 24.32 8.64
C PRO A 52 -12.72 24.56 9.56
N THR A 53 -12.29 23.53 10.30
CA THR A 53 -11.09 23.58 11.15
C THR A 53 -9.81 23.71 10.31
N TRP A 54 -9.78 23.13 9.11
CA TRP A 54 -8.65 23.23 8.18
C TRP A 54 -8.55 24.60 7.51
N GLU A 55 -9.70 25.17 7.13
CA GLU A 55 -9.82 26.56 6.67
C GLU A 55 -9.34 27.54 7.75
N GLU A 56 -9.81 27.38 9.00
CA GLU A 56 -9.35 28.16 10.15
C GLU A 56 -7.83 28.01 10.38
N LEU A 57 -7.29 26.78 10.36
CA LEU A 57 -5.86 26.52 10.52
C LEU A 57 -5.03 27.27 9.47
N SER A 58 -5.46 27.28 8.21
CA SER A 58 -4.78 28.00 7.12
C SER A 58 -4.77 29.52 7.28
N SER A 59 -5.76 30.06 8.01
CA SER A 59 -5.82 31.49 8.30
C SER A 59 -4.78 31.91 9.34
N VAL A 60 -4.58 31.08 10.38
CA VAL A 60 -3.68 31.37 11.51
C VAL A 60 -2.22 31.00 11.20
N THR A 61 -1.98 29.95 10.42
CA THR A 61 -0.61 29.43 10.17
C THR A 61 0.25 30.29 9.25
N LYS A 62 -0.34 31.29 8.57
CA LYS A 62 0.42 32.29 7.80
C LYS A 62 1.48 33.01 8.62
N GLU A 63 1.19 33.29 9.89
CA GLU A 63 2.14 33.94 10.81
C GLU A 63 3.29 33.01 11.22
N LEU A 64 3.09 31.70 11.13
CA LEU A 64 4.07 30.67 11.52
C LEU A 64 4.95 30.21 10.33
N SER A 65 4.75 30.75 9.13
CA SER A 65 5.42 30.30 7.89
C SER A 65 5.16 28.83 7.52
N VAL A 66 4.07 28.23 8.01
CA VAL A 66 3.65 26.86 7.68
C VAL A 66 2.63 26.90 6.55
N SER A 67 2.89 26.16 5.46
CA SER A 67 1.94 26.06 4.34
C SER A 67 0.89 24.97 4.59
N ILE A 68 -0.39 25.29 4.36
CA ILE A 68 -1.48 24.33 4.46
C ILE A 68 -1.87 23.83 3.07
N GLY A 69 -1.94 22.50 2.91
CA GLY A 69 -2.31 21.83 1.67
C GLY A 69 -3.41 20.80 1.85
N GLN A 70 -4.13 20.51 0.77
CA GLN A 70 -5.16 19.48 0.72
C GLN A 70 -4.99 18.61 -0.54
N VAL A 71 -5.20 17.31 -0.41
CA VAL A 71 -5.16 16.33 -1.51
C VAL A 71 -6.49 15.58 -1.57
N ASP A 72 -7.19 15.71 -2.70
CA ASP A 72 -8.36 14.86 -3.00
C ASP A 72 -7.87 13.50 -3.54
N VAL A 73 -8.06 12.43 -2.75
CA VAL A 73 -7.64 11.08 -3.15
C VAL A 73 -8.49 10.47 -4.27
N THR A 74 -9.65 11.06 -4.60
CA THR A 74 -10.50 10.63 -5.72
C THR A 74 -10.01 11.18 -7.06
N VAL A 75 -9.39 12.37 -7.05
CA VAL A 75 -8.78 13.01 -8.23
C VAL A 75 -7.32 12.60 -8.40
N SER A 76 -6.58 12.42 -7.30
CA SER A 76 -5.15 12.08 -7.30
C SER A 76 -4.86 10.70 -6.68
N PRO A 77 -5.31 9.59 -7.32
CA PRO A 77 -5.14 8.25 -6.77
C PRO A 77 -3.67 7.80 -6.66
N GLY A 78 -2.78 8.34 -7.50
CA GLY A 78 -1.35 8.11 -7.39
C GLY A 78 -0.75 8.69 -6.11
N LEU A 79 -1.19 9.88 -5.67
CA LEU A 79 -0.77 10.43 -4.37
C LEU A 79 -1.27 9.57 -3.20
N SER A 80 -2.50 9.08 -3.27
CA SER A 80 -3.04 8.16 -2.26
C SER A 80 -2.16 6.91 -2.10
N GLY A 81 -1.75 6.29 -3.20
CA GLY A 81 -0.79 5.18 -3.20
C GLY A 81 0.60 5.59 -2.69
N ARG A 82 1.12 6.72 -3.17
CA ARG A 82 2.46 7.25 -2.83
C ARG A 82 2.65 7.52 -1.33
N PHE A 83 1.59 7.96 -0.66
CA PHE A 83 1.55 8.22 0.78
C PHE A 83 1.00 7.05 1.61
N MET A 84 0.63 5.93 0.96
CA MET A 84 -0.04 4.77 1.57
C MET A 84 -1.26 5.18 2.43
N VAL A 85 -2.13 6.03 1.88
CA VAL A 85 -3.33 6.52 2.57
C VAL A 85 -4.39 5.42 2.61
N THR A 86 -4.51 4.74 3.75
CA THR A 86 -5.47 3.65 3.97
C THR A 86 -6.78 4.09 4.63
N ALA A 87 -6.81 5.30 5.24
CA ALA A 87 -7.97 5.83 5.94
C ALA A 87 -8.06 7.35 5.76
N LEU A 88 -9.27 7.91 5.91
CA LEU A 88 -9.55 9.34 5.72
C LEU A 88 -10.29 9.93 6.94
N PRO A 89 -10.04 11.21 7.31
CA PRO A 89 -8.94 12.04 6.83
C PRO A 89 -7.60 11.59 7.44
N THR A 90 -6.55 11.54 6.62
CA THR A 90 -5.16 11.34 7.08
C THR A 90 -4.40 12.64 6.89
N ILE A 91 -3.62 13.04 7.90
CA ILE A 91 -2.86 14.29 7.88
C ILE A 91 -1.37 13.97 8.01
N PHE A 92 -0.56 14.59 7.16
CA PHE A 92 0.89 14.57 7.25
C PHE A 92 1.42 15.97 7.56
N HIS A 93 2.40 16.03 8.44
CA HIS A 93 3.29 17.17 8.62
C HIS A 93 4.59 16.86 7.88
N VAL A 94 5.11 17.84 7.16
CA VAL A 94 6.29 17.68 6.30
C VAL A 94 7.24 18.83 6.56
N ILE A 95 8.51 18.54 6.84
CA ILE A 95 9.58 19.55 6.90
C ILE A 95 10.70 19.10 5.97
N ASN A 96 10.98 19.87 4.91
CA ASN A 96 12.09 19.64 3.99
C ASN A 96 12.17 18.18 3.48
N GLY A 97 11.03 17.57 3.14
CA GLY A 97 10.93 16.18 2.68
C GLY A 97 10.92 15.11 3.79
N GLU A 98 10.99 15.49 5.08
CA GLU A 98 10.74 14.58 6.20
C GLU A 98 9.24 14.52 6.53
N PHE A 99 8.62 13.40 6.22
CA PHE A 99 7.19 13.17 6.45
C PHE A 99 6.94 12.62 7.86
N ARG A 100 5.96 13.17 8.58
CA ARG A 100 5.47 12.73 9.89
C ARG A 100 3.96 12.59 9.84
N GLN A 101 3.40 11.44 10.22
CA GLN A 101 1.94 11.27 10.24
C GLN A 101 1.37 11.91 11.53
N TYR A 102 0.44 12.86 11.38
CA TYR A 102 -0.25 13.44 12.53
C TYR A 102 -1.29 12.45 13.07
N ARG A 103 -1.29 12.24 14.40
CA ARG A 103 -2.18 11.31 15.10
C ARG A 103 -2.90 11.92 16.32
N GLY A 104 -2.80 13.24 16.49
CA GLY A 104 -3.50 13.96 17.56
C GLY A 104 -4.99 14.16 17.25
N SER A 105 -5.71 14.78 18.19
CA SER A 105 -7.09 15.23 17.99
C SER A 105 -7.16 16.27 16.87
N ARG A 106 -8.23 16.27 16.09
CA ARG A 106 -8.35 17.08 14.87
C ARG A 106 -9.00 18.45 15.11
N ASP A 107 -8.65 19.07 16.23
CA ASP A 107 -9.20 20.35 16.69
C ASP A 107 -8.19 21.48 16.42
N ILE A 108 -8.66 22.73 16.24
CA ILE A 108 -7.79 23.87 15.95
C ILE A 108 -6.71 24.07 17.02
N GLU A 109 -7.06 23.96 18.30
CA GLU A 109 -6.11 24.06 19.41
C GLU A 109 -5.04 22.95 19.38
N SER A 110 -5.45 21.75 18.99
CA SER A 110 -4.56 20.58 18.88
C SER A 110 -3.55 20.76 17.75
N PHE A 111 -3.96 21.29 16.59
CA PHE A 111 -3.04 21.65 15.51
C PHE A 111 -2.12 22.83 15.86
N LEU A 112 -2.67 23.90 16.43
CA LEU A 112 -1.87 25.07 16.82
C LEU A 112 -0.86 24.73 17.91
N SER A 113 -1.23 23.91 18.91
CA SER A 113 -0.29 23.45 19.94
C SER A 113 0.78 22.50 19.40
N PHE A 114 0.47 21.72 18.35
CA PHE A 114 1.42 20.84 17.67
C PHE A 114 2.50 21.64 16.93
N LEU A 115 2.11 22.66 16.17
CA LEU A 115 3.04 23.56 15.47
C LEU A 115 3.81 24.47 16.43
N LYS A 116 3.11 25.22 17.30
CA LYS A 116 3.73 26.22 18.20
C LYS A 116 4.72 25.62 19.20
N HIS A 117 4.43 24.42 19.72
CA HIS A 117 5.33 23.73 20.67
C HIS A 117 6.20 22.67 20.01
N LYS A 118 6.24 22.61 18.67
CA LYS A 118 7.04 21.64 17.90
C LYS A 118 6.90 20.18 18.35
N LYS A 119 5.69 19.76 18.72
CA LYS A 119 5.41 18.37 19.17
C LYS A 119 5.74 17.33 18.09
N TRP A 120 5.97 17.76 16.85
CA TRP A 120 6.50 16.94 15.77
C TRP A 120 7.94 16.45 15.98
N GLU A 121 8.75 17.08 16.83
CA GLU A 121 10.10 16.64 17.17
C GLU A 121 10.08 15.28 17.91
N GLU A 122 9.03 14.99 18.68
CA GLU A 122 8.81 13.71 19.36
C GLU A 122 8.29 12.60 18.43
N ILE A 123 7.73 12.96 17.28
CA ILE A 123 7.15 12.00 16.33
C ILE A 123 8.24 11.50 15.37
N GLN A 124 8.44 10.18 15.36
CA GLN A 124 9.30 9.50 14.39
C GLN A 124 8.86 9.82 12.96
N SER A 125 9.79 10.33 12.16
CA SER A 125 9.61 10.51 10.72
C SER A 125 9.44 9.16 10.01
N VAL A 126 8.73 9.18 8.89
CA VAL A 126 8.57 8.01 8.02
C VAL A 126 9.95 7.55 7.54
N PRO A 127 10.33 6.26 7.70
CA PRO A 127 11.63 5.76 7.24
C PRO A 127 11.87 6.00 5.76
N SER A 128 13.12 6.28 5.36
CA SER A 128 13.47 6.72 4.00
C SER A 128 13.00 5.77 2.88
N TRP A 129 12.95 4.46 3.12
CA TRP A 129 12.42 3.48 2.15
C TRP A 129 10.91 3.68 1.87
N LYS A 130 10.15 4.03 2.92
CA LYS A 130 8.71 4.33 2.89
C LYS A 130 8.40 5.81 2.67
N SER A 131 9.42 6.67 2.52
CA SER A 131 9.21 8.08 2.18
C SER A 131 8.50 8.20 0.82
N PRO A 132 7.45 9.02 0.67
CA PRO A 132 6.83 9.35 -0.61
C PRO A 132 7.83 9.72 -1.70
N ALA A 133 8.95 10.37 -1.38
CA ALA A 133 9.98 10.73 -2.34
C ALA A 133 10.75 9.51 -2.93
N SER A 134 10.60 8.30 -2.40
CA SER A 134 11.36 7.12 -2.83
C SER A 134 10.89 6.55 -4.18
N TYR A 135 11.81 5.89 -4.89
CA TYR A 135 11.49 5.11 -6.09
C TYR A 135 10.47 3.99 -5.81
N GLN A 136 10.50 3.39 -4.62
CA GLN A 136 9.54 2.37 -4.21
C GLN A 136 8.13 2.96 -4.10
N MET A 137 7.97 4.10 -3.42
CA MET A 137 6.65 4.75 -3.33
C MET A 137 6.17 5.29 -4.67
N THR A 138 7.09 5.65 -5.58
CA THR A 138 6.77 5.98 -6.97
C THR A 138 6.20 4.76 -7.73
N ALA A 139 6.78 3.57 -7.56
CA ALA A 139 6.23 2.34 -8.13
C ALA A 139 4.85 1.98 -7.53
N VAL A 140 4.66 2.17 -6.22
CA VAL A 140 3.34 2.00 -5.57
C VAL A 140 2.31 3.00 -6.12
N ALA A 141 2.70 4.25 -6.38
CA ALA A 141 1.84 5.25 -7.00
C ALA A 141 1.38 4.79 -8.40
N TYR A 142 2.29 4.27 -9.24
CA TYR A 142 1.93 3.71 -10.55
C TYR A 142 1.02 2.48 -10.44
N PHE A 143 1.23 1.59 -9.46
CA PHE A 143 0.33 0.45 -9.20
C PHE A 143 -1.09 0.92 -8.84
N PHE A 144 -1.23 1.92 -7.96
CA PHE A 144 -2.54 2.50 -7.62
C PHE A 144 -3.22 3.15 -8.83
N LYS A 145 -2.47 3.92 -9.64
CA LYS A 145 -2.99 4.46 -10.91
C LYS A 145 -3.45 3.38 -11.88
N LEU A 146 -2.66 2.31 -12.04
CA LEU A 146 -2.99 1.18 -12.92
C LEU A 146 -4.26 0.45 -12.44
N SER A 147 -4.41 0.26 -11.12
CA SER A 147 -5.60 -0.33 -10.52
C SER A 147 -6.87 0.51 -10.78
N GLN A 148 -6.78 1.84 -10.59
CA GLN A 148 -7.91 2.74 -10.89
C GLN A 148 -8.19 2.84 -12.40
N LEU A 149 -7.15 2.85 -13.25
CA LEU A 149 -7.29 2.78 -14.70
C LEU A 149 -8.02 1.50 -15.11
N LEU A 150 -7.62 0.35 -14.57
CA LEU A 150 -8.25 -0.95 -14.85
C LEU A 150 -9.73 -0.96 -14.46
N ARG A 151 -10.06 -0.46 -13.25
CA ARG A 151 -11.45 -0.29 -12.78
C ARG A 151 -12.24 0.63 -13.70
N ASN A 152 -11.70 1.79 -14.07
CA ASN A 152 -12.37 2.76 -14.94
C ASN A 152 -12.57 2.20 -16.36
N THR A 153 -11.58 1.46 -16.89
CA THR A 153 -11.69 0.77 -18.19
C THR A 153 -12.73 -0.34 -18.14
N HIS A 154 -12.79 -1.13 -17.07
CA HIS A 154 -13.84 -2.14 -16.88
C HIS A 154 -15.24 -1.53 -16.85
N SER A 155 -15.44 -0.44 -16.09
CA SER A 155 -16.71 0.29 -16.05
C SER A 155 -17.11 0.82 -17.43
N ARG A 156 -16.20 1.52 -18.14
CA ARG A 156 -16.45 2.00 -19.50
C ARG A 156 -16.75 0.88 -20.49
N LEU A 157 -16.04 -0.25 -20.40
CA LEU A 157 -16.26 -1.40 -21.27
C LEU A 157 -17.65 -2.04 -21.08
N MET A 158 -18.21 -2.01 -19.87
CA MET A 158 -19.59 -2.43 -19.62
C MET A 158 -20.62 -1.38 -20.04
N GLU A 159 -20.33 -0.09 -19.85
CA GLU A 159 -21.27 1.02 -20.10
C GLU A 159 -21.35 1.41 -21.59
N ASP A 160 -20.21 1.61 -22.26
CA ASP A 160 -20.15 2.06 -23.65
C ASP A 160 -20.43 0.94 -24.68
N TYR A 161 -19.98 -0.29 -24.38
CA TYR A 161 -20.12 -1.45 -25.29
C TYR A 161 -21.23 -2.42 -24.89
N GLY A 162 -21.93 -2.17 -23.78
CA GLY A 162 -23.00 -3.04 -23.27
C GLY A 162 -22.55 -4.47 -22.96
N LEU A 163 -21.25 -4.70 -22.79
CA LEU A 163 -20.69 -6.04 -22.63
C LEU A 163 -21.13 -6.64 -21.28
N PRO A 164 -21.67 -7.88 -21.27
CA PRO A 164 -21.99 -8.55 -20.02
C PRO A 164 -20.71 -8.78 -19.20
N THR A 165 -20.86 -8.80 -17.87
CA THR A 165 -19.76 -8.86 -16.89
C THR A 165 -18.70 -9.92 -17.25
N TRP A 166 -19.14 -11.13 -17.61
CA TRP A 166 -18.28 -12.25 -18.02
C TRP A 166 -17.37 -11.94 -19.22
N GLY A 167 -17.86 -11.15 -20.18
CA GLY A 167 -17.08 -10.78 -21.38
C GLY A 167 -15.91 -9.86 -21.03
N SER A 168 -16.14 -8.90 -20.12
CA SER A 168 -15.06 -8.05 -19.61
C SER A 168 -14.01 -8.86 -18.85
N TYR A 169 -14.42 -9.83 -18.02
CA TYR A 169 -13.50 -10.70 -17.29
C TYR A 169 -12.66 -11.59 -18.21
N LEU A 170 -13.23 -12.11 -19.31
CA LEU A 170 -12.45 -12.84 -20.32
C LEU A 170 -11.36 -11.95 -20.95
N ILE A 171 -11.68 -10.71 -21.30
CA ILE A 171 -10.71 -9.77 -21.88
C ILE A 171 -9.56 -9.48 -20.89
N PHE A 172 -9.88 -9.22 -19.61
CA PHE A 172 -8.86 -9.02 -18.58
C PHE A 172 -8.05 -10.30 -18.30
N ALA A 173 -8.66 -11.48 -18.34
CA ALA A 173 -7.96 -12.75 -18.17
C ALA A 173 -6.96 -13.01 -19.31
N VAL A 174 -7.39 -12.85 -20.57
CA VAL A 174 -6.52 -13.00 -21.75
C VAL A 174 -5.38 -11.97 -21.73
N ALA A 175 -5.66 -10.71 -21.41
CA ALA A 175 -4.63 -9.68 -21.26
C ALA A 175 -3.63 -10.03 -20.15
N THR A 176 -4.10 -10.49 -18.99
CA THR A 176 -3.24 -10.86 -17.84
C THR A 176 -2.35 -12.06 -18.18
N ILE A 177 -2.88 -13.07 -18.86
CA ILE A 177 -2.10 -14.23 -19.34
C ILE A 177 -1.02 -13.77 -20.33
N PHE A 178 -1.38 -12.91 -21.29
CA PHE A 178 -0.43 -12.40 -22.29
C PHE A 178 0.69 -11.56 -21.65
N PHE A 179 0.36 -10.58 -20.80
CA PHE A 179 1.35 -9.76 -20.10
C PHE A 179 2.21 -10.59 -19.13
N GLY A 180 1.62 -11.57 -18.45
CA GLY A 180 2.34 -12.48 -17.56
C GLY A 180 3.34 -13.37 -18.30
N ALA A 181 2.94 -13.95 -19.43
CA ALA A 181 3.81 -14.74 -20.30
C ALA A 181 4.95 -13.90 -20.89
N LEU A 182 4.65 -12.67 -21.33
CA LEU A 182 5.65 -11.72 -21.84
C LEU A 182 6.68 -11.33 -20.76
N LEU A 183 6.22 -10.98 -19.55
CA LEU A 183 7.10 -10.68 -18.42
C LEU A 183 7.95 -11.89 -18.00
N GLY A 184 7.35 -13.08 -17.93
CA GLY A 184 8.07 -14.31 -17.62
C GLY A 184 9.18 -14.61 -18.62
N LEU A 185 8.89 -14.50 -19.92
CA LEU A 185 9.89 -14.66 -20.98
C LEU A 185 11.00 -13.62 -20.89
N VAL A 186 10.68 -12.33 -20.66
CA VAL A 186 11.68 -11.27 -20.44
C VAL A 186 12.58 -11.57 -19.23
N ILE A 187 12.01 -12.06 -18.12
CA ILE A 187 12.78 -12.44 -16.93
C ILE A 187 13.74 -13.60 -17.23
N VAL A 188 13.31 -14.62 -17.96
CA VAL A 188 14.20 -15.73 -18.40
C VAL A 188 15.35 -15.19 -19.25
N PHE A 189 15.08 -14.36 -20.26
CA PHE A 189 16.13 -13.72 -21.07
C PHE A 189 17.10 -12.86 -20.24
N CYS A 190 16.62 -12.15 -19.22
CA CYS A 190 17.49 -11.42 -18.30
C CYS A 190 18.36 -12.35 -17.45
N ILE A 191 17.84 -13.49 -16.99
CA ILE A 191 18.60 -14.48 -16.22
C ILE A 191 19.68 -15.13 -17.10
N ASP A 192 19.33 -15.54 -18.32
CA ASP A 192 20.27 -16.13 -19.29
C ASP A 192 21.40 -15.16 -19.69
N PHE A 193 21.12 -13.85 -19.70
CA PHE A 193 22.12 -12.81 -19.94
C PHE A 193 23.04 -12.56 -18.73
N ILE A 194 22.51 -12.68 -17.50
CA ILE A 194 23.29 -12.47 -16.25
C ILE A 194 24.11 -13.72 -15.90
N TYR A 195 23.59 -14.91 -16.18
CA TYR A 195 24.23 -16.22 -15.95
C TYR A 195 24.39 -16.96 -17.28
N PRO A 196 25.29 -16.52 -18.17
CA PRO A 196 25.52 -17.20 -19.45
C PRO A 196 25.94 -18.65 -19.21
N PRO A 197 25.25 -19.65 -19.80
CA PRO A 197 25.53 -21.05 -19.54
C PRO A 197 26.91 -21.43 -20.08
N GLN A 198 27.79 -21.94 -19.21
CA GLN A 198 29.10 -22.46 -19.64
C GLN A 198 28.93 -23.81 -20.33
N ILE A 199 28.97 -23.79 -21.67
CA ILE A 199 28.91 -25.00 -22.50
C ILE A 199 30.27 -25.71 -22.43
N SER A 200 30.40 -26.67 -21.51
CA SER A 200 31.56 -27.56 -21.44
C SER A 200 31.58 -28.56 -22.60
N PHE A 201 32.25 -28.21 -23.69
CA PHE A 201 32.60 -29.15 -24.76
C PHE A 201 33.72 -30.11 -24.32
N GLY A 202 33.33 -31.23 -23.69
CA GLY A 202 34.22 -32.35 -23.38
C GLY A 202 34.41 -33.27 -24.59
N GLY A 203 35.63 -33.37 -25.11
CA GLY A 203 35.97 -34.21 -26.27
C GLY A 203 36.00 -35.72 -26.00
N SER A 204 35.94 -36.51 -27.07
CA SER A 204 35.76 -37.96 -27.06
C SER A 204 36.98 -38.78 -26.57
N SER A 205 36.72 -39.88 -25.86
CA SER A 205 37.39 -41.17 -26.12
C SER A 205 36.56 -42.33 -25.56
N ALA A 206 36.48 -43.45 -26.29
CA ALA A 206 35.69 -44.63 -25.91
C ALA A 206 36.57 -45.72 -25.29
N THR A 207 36.00 -46.60 -24.47
CA THR A 207 36.29 -48.06 -24.39
C THR A 207 35.24 -48.78 -23.53
N SER A 208 34.71 -49.90 -24.02
CA SER A 208 34.02 -50.96 -23.26
C SER A 208 34.66 -52.30 -23.64
N PRO A 209 34.62 -53.37 -22.79
CA PRO A 209 33.66 -54.48 -23.00
C PRO A 209 33.32 -55.28 -21.67
N PRO A 210 32.87 -56.56 -21.63
CA PRO A 210 31.44 -56.91 -21.74
C PRO A 210 30.86 -58.02 -20.78
N TYR A 211 29.52 -58.02 -20.64
CA TYR A 211 28.60 -59.20 -20.57
C TYR A 211 28.60 -60.22 -19.38
N LYS A 212 27.42 -60.40 -18.74
CA LYS A 212 26.68 -61.69 -18.72
C LYS A 212 25.17 -61.60 -18.36
N ARG A 213 24.40 -62.50 -19.00
CA ARG A 213 22.94 -62.77 -18.98
C ARG A 213 22.64 -63.85 -17.88
N SER A 214 21.47 -63.93 -17.20
CA SER A 214 20.18 -64.43 -17.74
C SER A 214 18.99 -64.40 -16.74
N LYS A 215 17.78 -64.04 -17.24
CA LYS A 215 16.47 -64.76 -17.17
C LYS A 215 15.89 -65.10 -15.76
N ASP A 216 14.63 -64.83 -15.42
CA ASP A 216 13.39 -65.35 -16.06
C ASP A 216 12.12 -64.50 -15.78
N SER A 217 10.95 -64.97 -16.26
CA SER A 217 9.55 -64.52 -16.03
C SER A 217 9.24 -63.83 -14.68
N GLY A 218 8.24 -62.95 -14.56
CA GLY A 218 7.11 -62.61 -15.44
C GLY A 218 5.90 -62.23 -14.56
N ASP A 219 5.13 -61.24 -14.98
CA ASP A 219 3.83 -60.77 -14.44
C ASP A 219 3.75 -60.50 -12.91
N GLU A 220 3.60 -59.23 -12.53
CA GLU A 220 2.34 -58.70 -11.96
C GLU A 220 2.44 -57.17 -11.78
N GLU A 221 1.28 -56.52 -11.82
CA GLU A 221 1.09 -55.07 -11.73
C GLU A 221 1.19 -54.61 -10.26
N ASP A 222 1.43 -53.32 -10.00
CA ASP A 222 0.63 -52.57 -9.02
C ASP A 222 0.99 -51.07 -9.01
N GLU A 223 -0.07 -50.26 -9.08
CA GLU A 223 -0.07 -48.83 -8.82
C GLU A 223 -0.08 -48.57 -7.30
N VAL A 224 0.47 -47.45 -6.85
CA VAL A 224 0.14 -46.90 -5.52
C VAL A 224 -0.09 -45.39 -5.66
N GLU A 225 -1.35 -45.00 -5.77
CA GLU A 225 -1.81 -43.65 -5.44
C GLU A 225 -1.95 -43.48 -3.92
N ASP A 226 -1.90 -42.22 -3.47
CA ASP A 226 -2.27 -41.83 -2.11
C ASP A 226 -3.78 -42.03 -1.87
N GLU A 227 -4.21 -42.40 -0.65
CA GLU A 227 -5.00 -41.46 0.19
C GLU A 227 -5.41 -41.98 1.60
N ILE A 228 -5.61 -41.00 2.48
CA ILE A 228 -6.47 -40.97 3.68
C ILE A 228 -6.17 -41.92 4.86
N VAL A 229 -6.01 -41.30 6.04
CA VAL A 229 -6.04 -41.95 7.36
C VAL A 229 -7.10 -41.27 8.22
N ASP A 230 -8.06 -42.03 8.75
CA ASP A 230 -8.78 -41.69 9.97
C ASP A 230 -9.12 -42.98 10.77
N GLU A 231 -9.48 -42.76 12.03
CA GLU A 231 -10.37 -43.57 12.87
C GLU A 231 -9.82 -44.70 13.77
N SER A 232 -9.49 -44.29 15.01
CA SER A 232 -9.97 -44.89 16.28
C SER A 232 -9.27 -46.09 16.97
N GLU A 233 -9.36 -46.04 18.32
CA GLU A 233 -9.27 -47.07 19.39
C GLU A 233 -8.60 -48.46 19.15
N LYS A 234 -7.85 -49.08 20.09
CA LYS A 234 -8.31 -49.39 21.47
C LYS A 234 -7.21 -50.06 22.35
N VAL A 235 -7.08 -49.61 23.61
CA VAL A 235 -6.82 -50.35 24.90
C VAL A 235 -6.06 -51.71 24.83
N THR A 236 -4.96 -51.96 25.58
CA THR A 236 -5.03 -52.48 26.99
C THR A 236 -3.72 -52.39 27.80
N SER A 237 -3.90 -51.96 29.06
CA SER A 237 -3.05 -51.89 30.29
C SER A 237 -2.33 -53.20 30.75
N PRO A 238 -1.66 -53.32 31.93
CA PRO A 238 -1.33 -52.37 33.03
C PRO A 238 0.21 -52.44 33.35
N PRO A 239 0.79 -52.41 34.60
CA PRO A 239 0.36 -51.93 35.93
C PRO A 239 1.40 -51.10 36.77
N SER A 240 0.87 -50.48 37.84
CA SER A 240 1.51 -50.16 39.15
C SER A 240 2.38 -48.90 39.34
N ARG A 241 1.91 -47.94 40.17
CA ARG A 241 2.35 -47.69 41.58
C ARG A 241 1.46 -46.64 42.27
N LYS A 242 1.30 -46.73 43.60
CA LYS A 242 0.34 -45.95 44.43
C LYS A 242 0.82 -44.53 44.79
N ARG A 243 -0.10 -43.55 44.91
CA ARG A 243 -0.17 -42.65 46.10
C ARG A 243 -1.51 -41.91 46.31
N ARG A 244 -2.06 -42.05 47.54
CA ARG A 244 -2.98 -41.12 48.27
C ARG A 244 -2.46 -39.67 48.17
N THR A 245 -3.21 -38.58 48.37
CA THR A 245 -4.49 -38.32 49.07
C THR A 245 -5.57 -37.82 48.05
N ALA A 246 -6.66 -37.08 48.31
CA ALA A 246 -7.19 -36.38 49.50
C ALA A 246 -8.74 -36.27 49.48
N ARG A 247 -9.32 -35.24 50.11
CA ARG A 247 -10.75 -34.93 50.26
C ARG A 247 -10.92 -33.42 50.42
N LYS A 248 -11.88 -32.79 49.74
CA LYS A 248 -12.53 -31.56 50.23
C LYS A 248 -13.97 -31.51 49.71
N ALA A 249 -14.89 -31.23 50.61
CA ALA A 249 -16.25 -30.83 50.31
C ALA A 249 -16.37 -29.33 50.62
N ASP A 250 -17.18 -28.63 49.86
CA ASP A 250 -18.24 -27.69 50.27
C ASP A 250 -18.85 -27.06 49.00
#